data_AF-A0A946CEL2-F1
#
_entry.id   AF-A0A946CEL2-F1
#
_cell.length_a   1.000
_cell.length_b   1.000
_cell.length_c   1.000
_cell.angle_alpha   90.00
_cell.angle_beta   90.00
_cell.angle_gamma   90.00
#
_symmetry.space_group_name_H-M   'P 1'
#
loop_
_entity.id
_entity.type
_entity.pdbx_description
1 polymer ?
#
loop_
_entity_poly.entity_id
_entity_poly.type
_entity_poly.pdbx_seq_one_letter_code
_entity_poly.pdbx_strand_id
1 'polypeptide(L)' 'MKALVFSLLCVSASLRAADRPNIILVMTDDQGWGDTGYNGHPHLKTPHLDQMQAEGVTFTRF' A
#
# COMPACT_ATOMS: atom_id res chain seq x y z
N MET A 1 24.61 -27.25 26.29
CA MET A 1 25.07 -25.85 26.04
C MET A 1 25.46 -25.61 24.58
N LYS A 2 26.39 -26.36 23.99
CA LYS A 2 26.82 -26.18 22.58
C LYS A 2 25.70 -26.33 21.55
N ALA A 3 24.81 -27.32 21.71
CA ALA A 3 23.65 -27.52 20.83
C ALA A 3 22.63 -26.37 20.90
N LEU A 4 22.45 -25.76 22.08
CA LEU A 4 21.55 -24.63 22.28
C LEU A 4 22.10 -23.36 21.62
N VAL A 5 23.41 -23.12 21.76
CA VAL A 5 24.11 -22.01 21.08
C VAL A 5 24.08 -22.18 19.56
N PHE A 6 24.26 -23.40 19.06
CA PHE A 6 24.18 -23.70 17.63
C PHE A 6 22.77 -23.49 17.07
N SER A 7 21.74 -23.94 17.81
CA SER A 7 20.34 -23.70 17.45
C SER A 7 19.99 -22.22 17.42
N LEU A 8 20.55 -21.41 18.33
CA LEU A 8 20.32 -19.97 18.37
C LEU A 8 20.96 -19.25 17.17
N LEU A 9 22.17 -19.66 16.76
CA LEU A 9 22.84 -19.12 15.57
C LEU A 9 22.09 -19.41 14.27
N CYS A 10 21.49 -20.59 14.13
CA CYS A 10 20.73 -20.96 12.93
C CYS A 10 19.46 -20.11 12.74
N VAL A 11 18.81 -19.70 13.83
CA VAL A 11 17.61 -18.85 13.79
C VAL A 11 17.94 -17.43 13.34
N SER A 12 19.07 -16.87 13.77
CA SER A 12 19.50 -15.52 13.38
C SER A 12 19.82 -15.39 11.89
N ALA A 13 20.31 -16.44 11.24
CA ALA A 13 20.65 -16.44 9.82
C ALA A 13 19.44 -16.37 8.88
N SER A 14 18.21 -16.57 9.40
CA SER A 14 16.98 -16.60 8.59
C SER A 14 16.20 -15.28 8.59
N LEU A 15 16.68 -14.25 9.31
CA LEU A 15 16.04 -12.93 9.34
C LEU A 15 16.48 -12.10 8.13
N ARG A 16 15.76 -12.26 7.02
CA ARG A 16 15.91 -11.39 5.85
C ARG A 16 15.05 -10.14 6.08
N ALA A 17 15.67 -8.95 6.02
CA ALA A 17 14.91 -7.70 6.06
C ALA A 17 13.94 -7.66 4.87
N ALA A 18 12.74 -7.12 5.08
CA ALA A 18 11.82 -6.87 3.99
C ALA A 18 12.45 -5.93 2.96
N ASP A 19 12.18 -6.16 1.68
CA ASP A 19 12.62 -5.26 0.63
C ASP A 19 12.05 -3.86 0.89
N ARG A 20 12.87 -2.83 0.64
CA ARG A 20 12.44 -1.44 0.81
C ARG A 20 11.47 -1.11 -0.32
N PRO A 21 10.19 -0.79 -0.02
CA PRO A 21 9.25 -0.43 -1.08
C PRO A 21 9.58 0.95 -1.64
N ASN A 22 9.21 1.17 -2.90
CA ASN A 22 9.14 2.51 -3.45
C ASN A 22 7.85 3.19 -2.98
N ILE A 23 7.92 4.46 -2.58
CA ILE A 23 6.77 5.25 -2.18
C ILE A 23 6.55 6.33 -3.23
N ILE A 24 5.35 6.35 -3.84
CA ILE A 24 4.94 7.36 -4.82
C ILE A 24 3.79 8.15 -4.19
N LEU A 25 3.99 9.45 -3.99
CA LEU A 25 2.94 10.37 -3.56
C LEU A 25 2.35 11.05 -4.80
N VAL A 26 1.08 10.77 -5.08
CA VAL A 26 0.32 11.43 -6.14
C VAL A 26 -0.66 12.41 -5.48
N MET A 27 -0.53 13.69 -5.80
CA MET A 27 -1.37 14.76 -5.27
C MET A 27 -1.93 15.57 -6.43
N THR A 28 -3.24 15.72 -6.44
CA THR A 28 -3.97 16.52 -7.43
C THR A 28 -4.20 17.93 -6.92
N ASP A 29 -4.30 18.88 -7.84
CA ASP A 29 -4.68 20.26 -7.54
C ASP A 29 -6.20 20.41 -7.61
N ASP A 30 -6.82 20.99 -6.58
CA ASP A 30 -8.25 21.30 -6.49
C ASP A 30 -9.27 20.16 -6.83
N GLN A 31 -8.87 18.89 -6.79
CA GLN A 31 -9.80 17.79 -7.06
C GLN A 31 -10.84 17.64 -5.92
N GLY A 32 -12.12 17.79 -6.27
CA GLY A 32 -13.22 17.59 -5.34
C GLY A 32 -13.44 16.12 -4.99
N TRP A 33 -14.04 15.85 -3.83
CA TRP A 33 -14.38 14.49 -3.40
C TRP A 33 -15.22 13.74 -4.44
N GLY A 34 -16.20 14.41 -5.06
CA GLY A 34 -17.07 13.82 -6.07
C GLY A 34 -16.41 13.61 -7.44
N ASP A 35 -15.19 14.08 -7.69
CA ASP A 35 -14.58 14.13 -9.02
C ASP A 35 -13.85 12.83 -9.41
N THR A 36 -14.38 11.68 -8.99
CA THR A 36 -13.87 10.35 -9.33
C THR A 36 -14.99 9.36 -9.59
N GLY A 37 -14.72 8.38 -10.46
CA GLY A 37 -15.64 7.28 -10.76
C GLY A 37 -15.98 6.46 -9.52
N TYR A 38 -14.99 6.11 -8.70
CA TYR A 38 -15.21 5.36 -7.46
C TYR A 38 -16.03 6.13 -6.40
N ASN A 39 -16.14 7.46 -6.49
CA ASN A 39 -17.06 8.27 -5.67
C ASN A 39 -18.41 8.55 -6.36
N GLY A 40 -18.73 7.83 -7.44
CA GLY A 40 -20.04 7.85 -8.08
C GLY A 40 -20.27 8.98 -9.08
N HIS A 41 -19.21 9.61 -9.59
CA HIS A 41 -19.36 10.67 -10.58
C HIS A 41 -20.10 10.15 -11.85
N PRO A 42 -21.14 10.84 -12.36
CA PRO A 42 -22.00 10.29 -13.44
C PRO A 42 -21.34 10.24 -14.83
N HIS A 43 -20.29 11.04 -15.07
CA HIS A 43 -19.69 11.20 -16.41
C HIS A 43 -18.16 10.98 -16.48
N LEU A 44 -17.39 11.50 -15.51
CA LEU A 44 -15.94 11.32 -15.44
C LEU A 44 -15.57 9.83 -15.35
N LYS A 45 -14.56 9.45 -16.13
CA LYS A 45 -13.99 8.10 -16.13
C LYS A 45 -12.59 8.18 -15.56
N THR A 46 -12.37 7.57 -14.41
CA THR A 46 -11.07 7.53 -13.73
C THR A 46 -10.57 6.10 -13.54
N PRO A 47 -10.49 5.27 -14.61
CA PRO A 47 -10.35 3.82 -14.48
C PRO A 47 -9.09 3.39 -13.70
N HIS A 48 -8.00 4.17 -13.77
CA HIS A 48 -6.80 3.90 -12.99
C HIS A 48 -6.95 4.22 -11.50
N LEU A 49 -7.67 5.29 -11.15
CA LEU A 49 -7.98 5.59 -9.75
C LEU A 49 -9.02 4.60 -9.20
N ASP A 50 -9.96 4.17 -10.04
CA ASP A 50 -10.96 3.17 -9.69
C ASP A 50 -10.29 1.80 -9.40
N GLN A 51 -9.29 1.41 -10.21
CA GLN A 51 -8.47 0.23 -9.93
C GLN A 51 -7.67 0.39 -8.63
N MET A 52 -7.03 1.54 -8.40
CA MET A 52 -6.31 1.81 -7.15
C MET A 52 -7.22 1.72 -5.92
N GLN A 53 -8.47 2.17 -6.03
CA GLN A 53 -9.47 2.03 -4.97
C GLN A 53 -9.81 0.56 -4.71
N ALA A 54 -10.02 -0.24 -5.77
CA ALA A 54 -10.38 -1.65 -5.65
C ALA A 54 -9.26 -2.53 -5.08
N GLU A 55 -8.00 -2.19 -5.34
CA GLU A 55 -6.81 -2.93 -4.88
C GLU A 55 -6.24 -2.38 -3.56
N GLY A 56 -6.78 -1.26 -3.07
CA GLY A 56 -6.21 -0.50 -1.97
C GLY A 56 -7.18 -0.23 -0.82
N VAL A 57 -6.86 0.82 -0.07
CA VAL A 57 -7.68 1.33 1.04
C VAL A 57 -8.05 2.78 0.73
N THR A 58 -9.33 3.09 0.89
CA THR A 58 -9.86 4.45 0.68
C THR A 58 -10.30 5.05 2.00
N PHE A 59 -9.82 6.26 2.26
CA PHE A 59 -10.29 7.06 3.37
C PHE A 59 -11.54 7.83 2.95
N THR A 60 -12.66 7.57 3.62
CA THR A 60 -13.98 8.17 3.27
C THR A 60 -14.36 9.35 4.16
N ARG A 61 -13.44 9.82 5.01
CA ARG A 61 -13.62 10.94 5.92
C ARG A 61 -12.29 11.64 6.13
N PHE A 62 -12.27 12.95 5.93
CA PHE A 62 -11.11 13.84 6.03
C PHE A 62 -11.46 15.10 6.82
#